data_AF-A0A4Z0HCV4-F1
#
_entry.id   AF-A0A4Z0HCV4-F1
#
_cell.length_a   1.000
_cell.length_b   1.000
_cell.length_c   1.000
_cell.angle_alpha   90.00
_cell.angle_beta   90.00
_cell.angle_gamma   90.00
#
_symmetry.space_group_name_H-M   'P 1'
#
loop_
_entity.id
_entity.type
_entity.pdbx_description
1 polymer ?
#
loop_
_entity_poly.entity_id
_entity_poly.type
_entity_poly.pdbx_seq_one_letter_code
_entity_poly.pdbx_strand_id
1 'polypeptide(L)'
;MTLSTGLPVRGAAGRQPARVRPYSLTGGRTRSGHVLLVETFVATLDGPEAGWEQPAEGTRASRLRPELKAIVELCRRMRSVAEISALLKIPLGVVRVLLSDLADQGKIRVYGTGRAPGQPDHALLERVLVGLRRL
;
A
#
# COMPACT_ATOMS: atom_id res chain seq x y z
N MET A 1 9.48 -33.14 31.51
CA MET A 1 8.18 -32.85 30.87
C MET A 1 8.34 -31.54 30.09
N THR A 2 8.64 -31.63 28.79
CA THR A 2 8.91 -30.48 27.91
C THR A 2 7.65 -30.16 27.10
N LEU A 3 7.05 -28.97 27.33
CA LEU A 3 5.89 -28.51 26.59
C LEU A 3 6.33 -27.82 25.30
N SER A 4 6.18 -28.53 24.18
CA SER A 4 6.24 -28.00 22.82
C SER A 4 5.03 -27.10 22.59
N THR A 5 5.23 -25.79 22.45
CA THR A 5 4.18 -24.85 22.03
C THR A 5 4.30 -24.63 20.53
N GLY A 6 3.63 -25.48 19.75
CA GLY A 6 3.49 -25.30 18.31
C GLY A 6 2.61 -24.08 18.03
N LEU A 7 3.18 -23.06 17.38
CA LEU A 7 2.40 -21.96 16.82
C LEU A 7 1.50 -22.48 15.69
N PRO A 8 0.22 -22.08 15.62
CA PRO A 8 -0.65 -22.49 14.52
C PRO A 8 -0.22 -21.81 13.22
N VAL A 9 0.12 -22.64 12.23
CA VAL A 9 0.36 -22.23 10.85
C VAL A 9 -0.98 -21.75 10.25
N ARG A 10 -1.06 -20.48 9.87
CA ARG A 10 -2.21 -19.94 9.12
C ARG A 10 -2.24 -20.54 7.71
N GLY A 11 -2.91 -21.68 7.56
CA GLY A 11 -3.37 -22.20 6.29
C GLY A 11 -4.63 -21.45 5.84
N ALA A 12 -4.48 -20.36 5.10
CA ALA A 12 -5.60 -19.70 4.42
C ALA A 12 -5.77 -20.28 3.02
N ALA A 13 -6.56 -21.34 2.91
CA ALA A 13 -7.01 -21.89 1.64
C ALA A 13 -7.90 -20.89 0.87
N GLY A 14 -7.79 -20.90 -0.47
CA GLY A 14 -8.97 -20.73 -1.32
C GLY A 14 -9.19 -19.42 -2.07
N ARG A 15 -8.18 -18.88 -2.75
CA ARG A 15 -8.36 -18.25 -4.07
C ARG A 15 -7.00 -18.31 -4.75
N GLN A 16 -6.78 -19.29 -5.62
CA GLN A 16 -5.60 -19.24 -6.48
C GLN A 16 -5.79 -18.03 -7.40
N PRO A 17 -4.97 -16.97 -7.30
CA PRO A 17 -5.00 -15.92 -8.30
C PRO A 17 -4.68 -16.59 -9.65
N ALA A 18 -5.39 -16.17 -10.71
CA ALA A 18 -5.14 -16.64 -12.06
C ALA A 18 -3.62 -16.71 -12.30
N ARG A 19 -3.16 -17.84 -12.85
CA ARG A 19 -1.77 -18.33 -12.88
C ARG A 19 -0.82 -17.47 -13.72
N VAL A 20 -0.85 -16.16 -13.53
CA VAL A 20 0.09 -15.18 -14.05
C VAL A 20 1.27 -15.19 -13.09
N ARG A 21 2.49 -15.39 -13.62
CA ARG A 21 3.68 -15.32 -12.76
C ARG A 21 3.74 -13.94 -12.13
N PRO A 22 3.95 -13.80 -10.80
CA PRO A 22 3.85 -12.52 -10.11
C PRO A 22 4.60 -11.35 -10.77
N TYR A 23 5.78 -11.60 -11.34
CA TYR A 23 6.60 -10.57 -12.00
C TYR A 23 6.15 -10.20 -13.42
N SER A 24 5.23 -10.96 -14.02
CA SER A 24 4.57 -10.54 -15.27
C SER A 24 3.67 -9.33 -15.02
N LEU A 25 3.26 -9.10 -13.77
CA LEU A 25 2.50 -7.92 -13.39
C LEU A 25 3.33 -6.64 -13.46
N THR A 26 4.64 -6.73 -13.29
CA THR A 26 5.53 -5.56 -13.30
C THR A 26 6.25 -5.34 -14.62
N GLY A 27 6.02 -6.21 -15.62
CA GLY A 27 6.79 -6.22 -16.88
C GLY A 27 8.25 -6.58 -16.67
N GLY A 28 8.59 -7.35 -15.63
CA GLY A 28 9.96 -7.72 -15.29
C GLY A 28 10.68 -6.74 -14.36
N ARG A 29 10.07 -5.60 -14.02
CA ARG A 29 10.64 -4.67 -13.03
C ARG A 29 10.60 -5.28 -11.63
N THR A 30 11.73 -5.19 -10.92
CA THR A 30 11.91 -5.71 -9.56
C THR A 30 12.16 -4.63 -8.52
N ARG A 31 12.24 -3.37 -8.94
CA ARG A 31 12.48 -2.21 -8.05
C ARG A 31 11.40 -1.15 -8.26
N SER A 32 10.97 -0.56 -7.14
CA SER A 32 10.12 0.65 -7.11
C SER A 32 10.98 1.90 -7.23
N GLY A 33 10.45 2.96 -7.84
CA GLY A 33 11.08 4.28 -7.85
C GLY A 33 10.95 5.00 -6.51
N HIS A 34 9.92 4.66 -5.73
CA HIS A 34 9.69 5.15 -4.37
C HIS A 34 10.23 4.19 -3.31
N VAL A 35 10.71 4.75 -2.19
CA VAL A 35 11.05 3.99 -0.97
C VAL A 35 9.75 3.71 -0.21
N LEU A 36 9.23 2.49 -0.38
CA LEU A 36 7.98 2.04 0.22
C LEU A 36 8.27 0.96 1.26
N LEU A 37 8.40 1.35 2.53
CA LEU A 37 8.52 0.42 3.65
C LEU A 37 7.20 -0.33 3.87
N VAL A 38 7.23 -1.40 4.65
CA VAL A 38 6.07 -2.28 4.84
C VAL A 38 4.94 -1.54 5.58
N GLU A 39 5.32 -0.66 6.48
CA GLU A 39 4.48 0.21 7.30
C GLU A 39 4.13 1.55 6.63
N THR A 40 4.63 1.82 5.41
CA THR A 40 4.28 3.05 4.69
C THR A 40 2.79 3.08 4.40
N PHE A 41 2.14 4.20 4.73
CA PHE A 41 0.71 4.39 4.47
C PHE A 41 0.47 4.99 3.08
N VAL A 42 -0.61 4.55 2.45
CA VAL A 42 -1.04 5.01 1.12
C VAL A 42 -2.54 5.28 1.15
N ALA A 43 -2.97 6.35 0.48
CA ALA A 43 -4.39 6.63 0.24
C ALA A 43 -4.62 7.13 -1.19
N THR A 44 -5.84 6.99 -1.71
CA THR A 44 -6.23 7.61 -2.99
C THR A 44 -6.27 9.13 -2.86
N LEU A 45 -5.90 9.80 -3.95
CA LEU A 45 -6.11 11.24 -4.09
C LEU A 45 -7.52 11.42 -4.67
N ASP A 46 -8.53 11.51 -3.80
CA ASP A 46 -9.91 11.78 -4.22
C ASP A 46 -10.07 13.29 -4.49
N GLY A 47 -10.20 13.65 -5.77
CA GLY A 47 -10.79 14.92 -6.18
C GLY A 47 -12.25 14.67 -6.58
N PRO A 48 -13.23 15.49 -6.15
CA PRO A 48 -14.66 15.29 -6.48
C PRO A 48 -14.97 15.35 -7.99
N GLU A 49 -14.03 15.87 -8.78
CA GLU A 49 -14.09 16.03 -10.24
C GLU A 49 -12.88 15.38 -10.94
N ALA A 50 -12.09 14.55 -10.23
CA ALA A 50 -11.13 13.70 -10.90
C ALA A 50 -11.91 12.54 -11.51
N GLY A 51 -12.62 12.84 -12.60
CA GLY A 51 -13.18 11.85 -13.49
C GLY A 51 -12.10 10.80 -13.72
N TRP A 52 -12.29 9.64 -13.10
CA TRP A 52 -11.77 8.41 -13.66
C TRP A 52 -12.54 8.31 -14.96
N GLU A 53 -12.08 9.01 -16.01
CA GLU A 53 -12.63 8.89 -17.35
C GLU A 53 -12.71 7.40 -17.57
N GLN A 54 -13.94 6.90 -17.50
CA GLN A 54 -14.26 5.57 -17.93
C GLN A 54 -13.83 5.65 -19.39
N PRO A 55 -12.70 5.04 -19.79
CA PRO A 55 -12.21 5.29 -21.12
C PRO A 55 -13.31 4.80 -22.02
N ALA A 56 -13.81 5.69 -22.88
CA ALA A 56 -14.81 5.37 -23.88
C ALA A 56 -14.47 3.99 -24.46
N GLU A 57 -15.45 3.10 -24.46
CA GLU A 57 -15.32 1.69 -24.81
C GLU A 57 -14.59 1.53 -26.16
N GLY A 58 -13.26 1.45 -26.14
CA GLY A 58 -12.51 1.44 -27.41
C GLY A 58 -11.00 1.56 -27.27
N THR A 59 -10.48 2.35 -26.32
CA THR A 59 -9.02 2.54 -26.21
C THR A 59 -8.40 1.55 -25.23
N ARG A 60 -7.81 0.46 -25.76
CA ARG A 60 -7.12 -0.60 -25.00
C ARG A 60 -6.04 -0.09 -24.02
N ALA A 61 -5.52 1.11 -24.27
CA ALA A 61 -4.44 1.75 -23.51
C ALA A 61 -4.89 2.43 -22.19
N SER A 62 -6.18 2.74 -22.02
CA SER A 62 -6.64 3.55 -20.87
C SER A 62 -7.38 2.73 -19.79
N ARG A 63 -7.61 1.43 -20.01
CA ARG A 63 -8.11 0.55 -18.95
C ARG A 63 -6.98 0.23 -17.98
N LEU A 64 -7.03 0.84 -16.79
CA LEU A 64 -6.25 0.40 -15.63
C LEU A 64 -6.36 -1.13 -15.50
N ARG A 65 -5.21 -1.78 -15.40
CA ARG A 65 -5.14 -3.22 -15.19
C ARG A 65 -5.95 -3.59 -13.94
N PRO A 66 -6.60 -4.77 -13.91
CA PRO A 66 -7.49 -5.14 -12.81
C PRO A 66 -6.80 -5.05 -11.43
N GLU A 67 -5.50 -5.32 -11.36
CA GLU A 67 -4.70 -5.21 -10.14
C GLU A 67 -4.52 -3.75 -9.68
N LEU A 68 -4.25 -2.83 -10.62
CA LEU A 68 -4.11 -1.40 -10.32
C LEU A 68 -5.45 -0.82 -9.83
N LYS A 69 -6.56 -1.20 -10.47
CA LYS A 69 -7.91 -0.82 -10.03
C LYS A 69 -8.20 -1.33 -8.61
N ALA A 70 -7.86 -2.58 -8.32
CA ALA A 70 -8.05 -3.16 -6.98
C ALA A 70 -7.21 -2.43 -5.91
N ILE A 71 -5.97 -2.04 -6.22
CA ILE A 71 -5.14 -1.26 -5.30
C ILE A 71 -5.79 0.10 -5.00
N VAL A 72 -6.24 0.83 -6.03
CA VAL A 72 -6.92 2.12 -5.88
C VAL A 72 -8.15 1.97 -4.99
N GLU A 73 -8.99 0.97 -5.24
CA GLU A 73 -10.17 0.69 -4.44
C GLU A 73 -9.84 0.42 -2.96
N LEU A 74 -8.79 -0.37 -2.69
CA LEU A 74 -8.33 -0.64 -1.33
C LEU A 74 -7.78 0.61 -0.63
N CYS A 75 -7.18 1.52 -1.38
CA CYS A 75 -6.56 2.76 -0.88
C CYS A 75 -7.57 3.91 -0.68
N ARG A 76 -8.87 3.73 -0.99
CA ARG A 76 -9.95 4.66 -0.59
C ARG A 76 -10.00 4.90 0.91
N ARG A 77 -9.55 3.91 1.68
CA ARG A 77 -9.16 4.09 3.07
C ARG A 77 -7.65 4.01 3.13
N MET A 78 -7.04 4.84 3.97
CA MET A 78 -5.60 4.80 4.17
C MET A 78 -5.18 3.40 4.65
N ARG A 79 -4.22 2.77 3.98
CA ARG A 79 -3.70 1.43 4.30
C ARG A 79 -2.20 1.35 4.18
N SER A 80 -1.61 0.43 4.94
CA SER A 80 -0.18 0.13 4.83
C SER A 80 0.14 -0.72 3.60
N VAL A 81 1.37 -0.64 3.10
CA VAL A 81 1.86 -1.51 2.01
C VAL A 81 1.71 -3.00 2.36
N ALA A 82 1.95 -3.35 3.64
CA ALA A 82 1.76 -4.70 4.16
C ALA A 82 0.33 -5.20 3.98
N GLU A 83 -0.64 -4.39 4.41
CA GLU A 83 -2.06 -4.73 4.32
C GLU A 83 -2.51 -4.90 2.87
N ILE A 84 -2.07 -4.01 1.97
CA ILE A 84 -2.41 -4.08 0.55
C ILE A 84 -1.90 -5.41 -0.05
N SER A 85 -0.64 -5.78 0.23
CA SER A 85 -0.05 -7.04 -0.22
C SER A 85 -0.81 -8.25 0.32
N ALA A 86 -1.16 -8.24 1.60
CA ALA A 86 -1.90 -9.31 2.25
C ALA A 86 -3.32 -9.48 1.70
N LEU A 87 -4.06 -8.37 1.51
CA LEU A 87 -5.44 -8.38 1.02
C LEU A 87 -5.51 -8.83 -0.44
N LEU A 88 -4.58 -8.39 -1.28
CA LEU A 88 -4.53 -8.79 -2.69
C LEU A 88 -3.91 -10.17 -2.91
N LYS A 89 -3.24 -10.73 -1.90
CA LYS A 89 -2.45 -11.98 -2.01
C LYS A 89 -1.39 -11.91 -3.12
N ILE A 90 -0.77 -10.72 -3.27
CA ILE A 90 0.30 -10.45 -4.24
C ILE A 90 1.62 -10.25 -3.48
N PRO A 91 2.76 -10.74 -3.99
CA PRO A 91 4.06 -10.54 -3.33
C PRO A 91 4.39 -9.06 -3.10
N LEU A 92 4.99 -8.76 -1.95
CA LEU A 92 5.33 -7.41 -1.51
C LEU A 92 6.11 -6.60 -2.57
N GLY A 93 7.10 -7.22 -3.21
CA GLY A 93 7.89 -6.57 -4.26
C GLY A 93 7.05 -6.12 -5.46
N VAL A 94 6.07 -6.93 -5.86
CA VAL A 94 5.15 -6.59 -6.95
C VAL A 94 4.24 -5.44 -6.55
N VAL A 95 3.68 -5.48 -5.33
CA VAL A 95 2.83 -4.40 -4.80
C VAL A 95 3.58 -3.08 -4.74
N ARG A 96 4.85 -3.06 -4.31
CA ARG A 96 5.68 -1.85 -4.29
C ARG A 96 5.89 -1.26 -5.68
N VAL A 97 6.10 -2.09 -6.69
CA VAL A 97 6.24 -1.60 -8.07
C VAL A 97 4.92 -1.00 -8.56
N LEU A 98 3.79 -1.68 -8.34
CA LEU A 98 2.47 -1.18 -8.74
C LEU A 98 2.08 0.12 -8.00
N LEU A 99 2.42 0.23 -6.72
CA LEU A 99 2.22 1.45 -5.94
C LEU A 99 3.12 2.58 -6.44
N SER A 100 4.38 2.29 -6.80
CA SER A 100 5.26 3.27 -7.44
C SER A 100 4.60 3.84 -8.69
N ASP A 101 4.07 2.98 -9.56
CA ASP A 101 3.42 3.41 -10.80
C ASP A 101 2.20 4.30 -10.55
N LEU A 102 1.38 3.95 -9.55
CA LEU A 102 0.19 4.74 -9.19
C LEU A 102 0.56 6.09 -8.56
N ALA A 103 1.65 6.13 -7.79
CA ALA A 103 2.17 7.37 -7.23
C ALA A 103 2.72 8.29 -8.33
N ASP A 104 3.46 7.73 -9.30
CA ASP A 104 3.98 8.46 -10.46
C ASP A 104 2.84 9.01 -11.35
N GLN A 105 1.72 8.27 -11.45
CA GLN A 105 0.50 8.71 -12.13
C GLN A 105 -0.36 9.69 -11.32
N GLY A 106 0.02 10.04 -10.09
CA GLY A 106 -0.75 10.92 -9.21
C GLY A 106 -2.11 10.34 -8.78
N LYS A 107 -2.29 9.01 -8.84
CA LYS A 107 -3.54 8.34 -8.46
C LYS A 107 -3.63 8.06 -6.95
N ILE A 108 -2.48 7.99 -6.28
CA ILE A 108 -2.38 7.78 -4.84
C ILE A 108 -1.39 8.76 -4.23
N ARG A 109 -1.56 9.00 -2.94
CA ARG A 109 -0.61 9.71 -2.08
C ARG A 109 0.10 8.71 -1.19
N VAL A 110 1.43 8.82 -1.14
CA VAL A 110 2.28 8.08 -0.20
C VAL A 110 2.53 8.95 1.01
N TYR A 111 2.23 8.43 2.20
CA TYR A 111 2.51 9.08 3.48
C TYR A 111 3.79 8.45 4.03
N GLY A 112 4.86 9.25 4.06
CA GLY A 112 6.18 8.79 4.50
C GLY A 112 6.17 8.19 5.90
N THR A 113 7.08 7.25 6.14
CA THR A 113 7.28 6.61 7.44
C THR A 113 7.92 7.56 8.42
N GLY A 114 7.12 8.33 9.16
CA GLY A 114 7.45 8.94 10.46
C GLY A 114 8.64 9.90 10.55
N ARG A 115 9.51 9.98 9.54
CA ARG A 115 10.66 10.88 9.48
C ARG A 115 10.39 11.93 8.42
N ALA A 116 9.33 12.70 8.67
CA ALA A 116 9.22 14.00 8.07
C ALA A 116 10.44 14.83 8.53
N PRO A 117 11.07 15.64 7.66
CA PRO A 117 11.95 16.69 8.14
C PRO A 117 11.13 17.58 9.09
N GLY A 118 11.44 17.53 10.39
CA GLY A 118 10.62 18.15 11.44
C GLY A 118 9.90 17.18 12.40
N GLN A 119 10.36 15.92 12.52
CA GLN A 119 9.92 15.05 13.62
C GLN A 119 10.11 15.82 14.94
N PRO A 120 9.05 16.03 15.73
CA PRO A 120 9.13 16.81 16.95
C PRO A 120 10.16 16.18 17.87
N ASP A 121 11.10 16.99 18.33
CA ASP A 121 12.13 16.54 19.25
C ASP A 121 11.48 15.92 20.51
N HIS A 122 12.13 14.91 21.08
CA HIS A 122 11.67 14.21 22.27
C HIS A 122 11.34 15.19 23.40
N ALA A 123 12.12 16.27 23.51
CA ALA A 123 11.89 17.35 24.47
C ALA A 123 10.56 18.11 24.27
N LEU A 124 10.07 18.24 23.04
CA LEU A 124 8.74 18.80 22.77
C LEU A 124 7.65 17.82 23.20
N LEU A 125 7.81 16.54 22.89
CA LEU A 125 6.84 15.50 23.26
C LEU A 125 6.73 15.33 24.78
N GLU A 126 7.85 15.35 25.50
CA GLU A 126 7.87 15.33 26.97
C GLU A 126 7.18 16.55 27.59
N ARG A 127 7.41 17.76 27.05
CA ARG A 127 6.72 18.97 27.53
C ARG A 127 5.21 18.87 27.36
N VAL A 128 4.75 18.39 26.21
CA VAL A 128 3.31 18.20 25.96
C VAL A 128 2.74 17.17 26.94
N LEU A 129 3.43 16.04 27.15
CA LEU A 129 3.00 15.00 28.09
C LEU A 129 2.88 15.53 29.53
N VAL A 130 3.87 16.29 29.99
CA VAL A 130 3.84 16.92 31.32
C VAL A 130 2.71 17.94 31.42
N GLY A 131 2.47 18.73 30.37
CA GLY A 131 1.36 19.68 30.32
C GLY A 131 -0.01 19.01 30.43
N LEU A 132 -0.23 17.91 29.68
CA LEU A 132 -1.50 17.17 29.71
C LEU A 132 -1.76 16.46 31.04
N ARG A 133 -0.72 16.08 31.80
CA ARG A 133 -0.85 15.43 33.11
C ARG A 133 -1.11 16.39 34.28
N ARG A 134 -1.03 17.69 34.04
CA ARG A 134 -1.26 18.74 35.05
C ARG A 134 -2.65 19.38 34.94
N LEU A 135 -3.50 18.83 34.08
CA LEU A 135 -4.93 19.12 33.95
C LEU A 135 -5.72 18.00 34.62
#